data_AF-A0A1Y5PRS4-F1
#
_entry.id   AF-A0A1Y5PRS4-F1
#
_cell.length_a   1.000
_cell.length_b   1.000
_cell.length_c   1.000
_cell.angle_alpha   90.00
_cell.angle_beta   90.00
_cell.angle_gamma   90.00
#
_symmetry.space_group_name_H-M   'P 1'
#
loop_
_entity.id
_entity.type
_entity.pdbx_description
1 polymer ?
#
loop_
_entity_poly.entity_id
_entity_poly.type
_entity_poly.pdbx_seq_one_letter_code
_entity_poly.pdbx_strand_id
1 'polypeptide(L)'
;MPNSRRPTTYERPWVLHEIKRSHELRKGLLAIDLFGVKYPQTGIGTQGSNPLSYWQETANGVEKPFTALCKTYSWVNDDGYRNMPTWIETAAIAAGR
;
A
#
# COMPACT_ATOMS: atom_id res chain seq x y z
N MET A 1 -14.01 8.28 -26.30
CA MET A 1 -12.96 8.46 -25.28
C MET A 1 -12.72 7.09 -24.65
N PRO A 2 -11.55 6.46 -24.75
CA PRO A 2 -11.33 5.18 -24.08
C PRO A 2 -11.25 5.45 -22.58
N ASN A 3 -12.11 4.78 -21.82
CA ASN A 3 -12.15 4.82 -20.36
C ASN A 3 -10.78 4.39 -19.81
N SER A 4 -9.96 5.36 -19.40
CA SER A 4 -8.76 5.07 -18.61
C SER A 4 -9.24 4.51 -17.27
N ARG A 5 -9.21 3.18 -17.14
CA ARG A 5 -9.60 2.47 -15.92
C ARG A 5 -8.63 2.89 -14.81
N ARG A 6 -9.06 3.82 -13.96
CA ARG A 6 -8.33 4.09 -12.72
C ARG A 6 -8.36 2.82 -11.87
N PRO A 7 -7.26 2.49 -11.18
CA PRO A 7 -7.18 1.31 -10.34
C PRO A 7 -8.11 1.47 -9.14
N THR A 8 -8.98 0.51 -8.93
CA THR A 8 -10.03 0.59 -7.90
C THR A 8 -9.66 -0.12 -6.60
N THR A 9 -8.38 -0.46 -6.37
CA THR A 9 -7.92 -1.16 -5.16
C THR A 9 -8.39 -0.47 -3.87
N TYR A 10 -8.37 0.87 -3.88
CA TYR A 10 -8.88 1.72 -2.79
C TYR A 10 -10.36 1.51 -2.46
N GLU A 11 -11.17 1.15 -3.46
CA GLU A 11 -12.63 1.05 -3.34
C GLU A 11 -13.09 -0.38 -3.01
N ARG A 12 -12.16 -1.34 -2.91
CA ARG A 12 -12.50 -2.76 -2.70
C ARG A 12 -12.77 -3.01 -1.20
N PRO A 13 -14.00 -3.40 -0.80
CA PRO A 13 -14.33 -3.61 0.61
C PRO A 13 -13.44 -4.65 1.30
N TRP A 14 -13.09 -5.72 0.58
CA TRP A 14 -12.22 -6.78 1.12
C TRP A 14 -10.78 -6.32 1.33
N VAL A 15 -10.25 -5.44 0.47
CA VAL A 15 -8.92 -4.84 0.68
C VAL A 15 -8.93 -3.98 1.94
N LEU A 16 -9.95 -3.14 2.11
CA LEU A 16 -10.09 -2.30 3.30
C LEU A 16 -10.23 -3.15 4.58
N HIS A 17 -11.00 -4.25 4.50
CA HIS A 17 -11.13 -5.21 5.59
C HIS A 17 -9.79 -5.88 5.95
N GLU A 18 -9.03 -6.36 4.96
CA GLU A 18 -7.75 -7.03 5.18
C GLU A 18 -6.69 -6.10 5.80
N ILE A 19 -6.64 -4.83 5.37
CA ILE A 19 -5.75 -3.82 5.95
C ILE A 19 -6.08 -3.62 7.43
N LYS A 20 -7.36 -3.36 7.74
CA LYS A 20 -7.81 -3.13 9.12
C LYS A 20 -7.53 -4.36 9.98
N ARG A 21 -7.90 -5.55 9.50
CA ARG A 21 -7.72 -6.80 10.25
C ARG A 21 -6.25 -7.13 10.48
N SER A 22 -5.37 -6.83 9.51
CA SER A 22 -3.94 -7.06 9.66
C SER A 22 -3.31 -6.13 10.69
N HIS A 23 -3.77 -4.88 10.74
CA HIS A 23 -3.38 -3.91 11.78
C HIS A 23 -3.80 -4.38 13.18
N GLU A 24 -5.06 -4.80 13.34
CA GLU A 24 -5.59 -5.37 14.60
C GLU A 24 -4.78 -6.59 15.08
N LEU A 25 -4.27 -7.39 14.15
CA LEU A 25 -3.45 -8.57 14.42
C LEU A 25 -1.94 -8.25 14.59
N ARG A 26 -1.55 -6.98 14.57
CA ARG A 26 -0.17 -6.51 14.66
C ARG A 26 0.75 -7.19 13.65
N LYS A 27 0.30 -7.23 12.40
CA LYS A 27 1.10 -7.68 11.26
C LYS A 27 1.86 -6.49 10.66
N GLY A 28 3.04 -6.76 10.12
CA GLY A 28 3.74 -5.77 9.30
C GLY A 28 2.91 -5.40 8.08
N LEU A 29 2.72 -4.10 7.85
CA LEU A 29 1.98 -3.55 6.72
C LEU A 29 2.88 -2.62 5.91
N LEU A 30 2.82 -2.77 4.59
CA LEU A 30 3.40 -1.85 3.62
C LEU A 30 2.50 -1.79 2.37
N ALA A 31 2.60 -0.69 1.62
CA ALA A 31 1.96 -0.58 0.31
C ALA A 31 3.03 -0.58 -0.79
N ILE A 32 2.72 -1.24 -1.91
CA ILE A 32 3.55 -1.24 -3.11
C ILE A 32 2.69 -0.76 -4.27
N ASP A 33 3.12 0.33 -4.90
CA ASP A 33 2.60 0.80 -6.16
C ASP A 33 3.20 0.01 -7.33
N LEU A 34 2.35 -0.61 -8.14
CA LEU A 34 2.72 -1.42 -9.30
C LEU A 34 2.61 -0.67 -10.63
N PHE A 35 2.15 0.59 -10.68
CA PHE A 35 1.83 1.24 -11.97
C PHE A 35 3.02 1.46 -12.89
N GLY A 36 4.24 1.56 -12.36
CA GLY A 36 5.45 1.62 -13.18
C GLY A 36 5.70 0.34 -14.00
N VAL A 37 5.06 -0.78 -13.65
CA VAL A 37 5.21 -2.05 -14.39
C VAL A 37 4.39 -1.98 -15.67
N LYS A 38 5.08 -2.04 -16.81
CA LYS A 38 4.44 -2.02 -18.13
C LYS A 38 3.62 -3.29 -18.35
N TYR A 39 2.32 -3.13 -18.59
CA TYR A 39 1.48 -4.22 -19.06
C TYR A 39 1.66 -4.42 -20.57
N PRO A 40 1.86 -5.66 -21.07
CA PRO A 40 2.17 -5.91 -22.48
C PRO A 40 1.14 -5.34 -23.46
N GLN A 41 -0.14 -5.31 -23.08
CA GLN A 41 -1.25 -4.93 -23.97
C GLN A 41 -1.66 -3.46 -23.86
N THR A 42 -1.45 -2.82 -22.70
CA THR A 42 -2.02 -1.49 -22.39
C THR A 42 -0.98 -0.45 -21.98
N GLY A 43 0.30 -0.83 -21.89
CA GLY A 43 1.36 0.06 -21.46
C GLY A 43 1.39 0.28 -19.95
N ILE A 44 1.88 1.45 -19.54
CA ILE A 44 1.98 1.88 -18.14
C ILE A 44 0.61 2.42 -17.70
N GLY A 45 0.11 1.93 -16.56
CA GLY A 45 -1.15 2.43 -16.00
C GLY A 45 -0.98 3.74 -15.24
N THR A 46 -2.09 4.33 -14.78
CA THR A 46 -2.07 5.52 -13.91
C THR A 46 -2.17 5.13 -12.46
N GLN A 47 -1.44 5.82 -11.58
CA GLN A 47 -1.50 5.59 -10.14
C GLN A 47 -2.90 5.78 -9.56
N GLY A 48 -3.38 4.77 -8.84
CA GLY A 48 -4.61 4.81 -8.06
C GLY A 48 -4.39 5.33 -6.65
N SER A 49 -5.47 5.64 -5.94
CA SER A 49 -5.40 6.07 -4.53
C SER A 49 -4.82 4.98 -3.65
N ASN A 50 -3.97 5.36 -2.68
CA ASN A 50 -3.38 4.42 -1.73
C ASN A 50 -4.44 3.94 -0.72
N PRO A 51 -4.78 2.65 -0.65
CA PRO A 51 -5.78 2.12 0.29
C PRO A 51 -5.47 2.40 1.76
N LEU A 52 -4.20 2.59 2.12
CA LEU A 52 -3.81 2.95 3.48
C LEU A 52 -4.31 4.34 3.89
N SER A 53 -4.62 5.25 2.96
CA SER A 53 -5.17 6.55 3.35
C SER A 53 -6.62 6.48 3.83
N TYR A 54 -7.28 5.33 3.72
CA TYR A 54 -8.66 5.13 4.15
C TYR A 54 -8.78 5.05 5.68
N TRP A 55 -7.79 4.46 6.35
CA TRP A 55 -7.82 4.21 7.80
C TRP A 55 -6.93 5.19 8.57
N GLN A 56 -7.36 5.50 9.79
CA GLN A 56 -6.62 6.31 10.74
C GLN A 56 -6.58 5.59 12.09
N GLU A 57 -5.52 5.83 12.85
CA GLU A 57 -5.35 5.32 14.21
C GLU A 57 -5.09 6.50 15.16
N THR A 58 -5.81 6.52 16.28
CA THR A 58 -5.55 7.46 17.36
C THR A 58 -4.47 6.91 18.26
N ALA A 59 -3.29 7.53 18.23
CA ALA A 59 -2.18 7.20 19.12
C ALA A 59 -1.89 8.42 20.02
N ASN A 60 -1.94 8.22 21.35
CA ASN A 60 -1.70 9.28 22.35
C ASN A 60 -2.58 10.53 22.14
N GLY A 61 -3.86 10.33 21.75
CA GLY A 61 -4.81 11.43 21.49
C GLY A 61 -4.61 12.15 20.15
N VAL A 62 -3.66 11.70 19.32
CA VAL A 62 -3.42 12.25 17.98
C VAL A 62 -3.84 11.23 16.93
N GLU A 63 -4.72 11.62 16.01
CA GLU A 63 -5.07 10.79 14.85
C GLU A 63 -3.94 10.80 13.82
N LYS A 64 -3.53 9.60 13.39
CA LYS A 64 -2.53 9.40 12.35
C LYS A 64 -3.11 8.53 11.25
N PRO A 65 -3.00 8.93 9.97
CA PRO A 65 -3.39 8.06 8.87
C PRO A 65 -2.44 6.87 8.79
N PHE A 66 -2.90 5.73 8.27
CA PHE A 66 -2.02 4.56 8.13
C PHE A 66 -0.86 4.82 7.17
N THR A 67 -0.99 5.78 6.25
CA THR A 67 0.13 6.24 5.40
C THR A 67 1.28 6.87 6.20
N ALA A 68 1.05 7.34 7.42
CA ALA A 68 2.09 7.82 8.32
C ALA A 68 2.72 6.68 9.15
N LEU A 69 2.03 5.55 9.27
CA LEU A 69 2.45 4.37 10.05
C LEU A 69 3.15 3.31 9.19
N CYS A 70 2.70 3.16 7.95
CA CYS A 70 3.11 2.14 7.00
C CYS A 70 3.78 2.80 5.79
N LYS A 71 4.94 2.28 5.39
CA LYS A 71 5.66 2.81 4.22
C LYS A 71 4.96 2.41 2.92
N THR A 72 5.01 3.31 1.95
CA THR A 72 4.55 3.08 0.57
C THR A 72 5.75 3.17 -0.36
N TYR A 73 5.90 2.18 -1.24
CA TYR A 73 6.98 2.08 -2.21
C TYR A 73 6.43 2.01 -3.63
N SER A 74 7.23 2.36 -4.63
CA SER A 74 7.01 2.08 -6.04
C SER A 74 7.84 0.87 -6.45
N TRP A 75 7.21 -0.16 -6.99
CA TRP A 75 7.91 -1.36 -7.43
C TRP A 75 9.02 -1.07 -8.45
N VAL A 76 8.80 -0.11 -9.34
CA VAL A 76 9.76 0.23 -10.40
C VAL A 76 10.75 1.30 -9.93
N ASN A 77 10.29 2.38 -9.32
CA ASN A 77 11.19 3.49 -8.98
C ASN A 77 12.08 3.18 -7.77
N ASP A 78 11.64 2.27 -6.88
CA ASP A 78 12.39 1.89 -5.68
C ASP A 78 13.10 0.52 -5.82
N ASP A 79 13.25 0.01 -7.05
CA ASP A 79 13.93 -1.27 -7.33
C ASP A 79 13.38 -2.45 -6.51
N GLY A 80 12.06 -2.68 -6.62
CA GLY A 80 11.34 -3.64 -5.79
C GLY A 80 11.81 -5.07 -5.92
N TYR A 81 12.35 -5.48 -7.08
CA TYR A 81 12.93 -6.81 -7.25
C TYR A 81 14.08 -7.07 -6.26
N ARG A 82 14.92 -6.07 -6.01
CA ARG A 82 16.03 -6.18 -5.06
C ARG A 82 15.64 -5.86 -3.63
N ASN A 83 14.72 -4.91 -3.45
CA ASN A 83 14.46 -4.31 -2.14
C ASN A 83 13.25 -4.87 -1.38
N MET A 84 12.39 -5.68 -2.03
CA MET A 84 11.19 -6.24 -1.38
C MET A 84 11.48 -6.97 -0.05
N PRO A 85 12.52 -7.83 0.07
CA PRO A 85 12.83 -8.47 1.35
C PRO A 85 13.06 -7.45 2.47
N THR A 86 13.85 -6.40 2.20
CA THR A 86 14.13 -5.31 3.15
C THR A 86 12.86 -4.55 3.54
N TRP A 87 11.93 -4.33 2.60
CA TRP A 87 10.67 -3.67 2.89
C TRP A 87 9.76 -4.47 3.81
N ILE A 88 9.73 -5.79 3.62
CA ILE A 88 9.00 -6.72 4.48
C ILE A 88 9.58 -6.68 5.90
N GLU A 89 10.91 -6.79 6.05
CA GLU A 89 11.57 -6.72 7.35
C GLU A 89 11.30 -5.37 8.03
N THR A 90 11.38 -4.27 7.28
CA THR A 90 11.06 -2.93 7.81
C THR A 90 9.63 -2.86 8.36
N ALA A 91 8.67 -3.45 7.66
CA ALA A 91 7.27 -3.47 8.09
C ALA A 91 7.05 -4.39 9.30
N ALA A 92 7.74 -5.53 9.36
CA ALA A 92 7.71 -6.44 10.50
C ALA A 92 8.24 -5.77 11.77
N ILE A 93 9.41 -5.14 11.69
CA ILE A 93 10.03 -4.38 12.79
C ILE A 93 9.09 -3.26 13.27
N ALA A 94 8.49 -2.51 12.34
CA ALA A 94 7.54 -1.43 12.69
C ALA A 94 6.30 -1.94 13.45
N ALA A 95 5.87 -3.18 13.19
CA ALA A 95 4.78 -3.84 13.91
C ALA A 95 5.23 -4.50 15.24
N GLY A 96 6.53 -4.51 15.53
CA GLY A 96 7.14 -5.16 16.70
C GLY A 96 7.25 -6.68 16.57
N ARG A 97 7.64 -7.16 15.38
CA ARG A 97 7.93 -8.57 15.10
C ARG A 97 9.42 -8.84 14.96
#